data_AF-A0A2D9F4S6-F1
#
_entry.id   AF-A0A2D9F4S6-F1
#
_cell.length_a   1.000
_cell.length_b   1.000
_cell.length_c   1.000
_cell.angle_alpha   90.00
_cell.angle_beta   90.00
_cell.angle_gamma   90.00
#
_symmetry.space_group_name_H-M   'P 1'
#
loop_
_entity.id
_entity.type
_entity.pdbx_description
1 polymer ?
#
loop_
_entity_poly.entity_id
_entity_poly.type
_entity_poly.pdbx_seq_one_letter_code
_entity_poly.pdbx_strand_id
1 'polypeptide(L)' 'MADHDDPRDIADYLIQEHGLNGALDAAIEGAMVAQNARDNYALSVWREIKAVIRERQAAHAAAEEDAGQPAYSDHR' A
#
# COMPACT_ATOMS: atom_id res chain seq x y z
N MET A 1 -17.48 -2.34 19.21
CA MET A 1 -16.39 -1.55 18.60
C MET A 1 -15.77 -2.45 17.56
N ALA A 2 -15.72 -2.03 16.29
CA ALA A 2 -14.96 -2.77 15.29
C ALA A 2 -13.47 -2.60 15.64
N ASP A 3 -12.74 -3.70 15.71
CA ASP A 3 -11.28 -3.69 15.81
C ASP A 3 -10.71 -3.09 14.52
N HIS A 4 -10.66 -1.76 14.46
CA HIS A 4 -10.15 -0.97 13.33
C HIS A 4 -8.62 -0.99 13.23
N ASP A 5 -7.97 -1.90 13.94
CA ASP A 5 -6.51 -2.04 13.99
C ASP A 5 -5.97 -3.10 13.00
N ASP A 6 -6.81 -3.64 12.10
CA ASP A 6 -6.30 -4.51 11.02
C ASP A 6 -5.45 -3.66 10.06
N PRO A 7 -4.15 -3.97 9.89
CA PRO A 7 -3.26 -3.27 8.96
C PRO A 7 -3.80 -3.21 7.52
N ARG A 8 -4.62 -4.17 7.12
CA ARG A 8 -5.24 -4.21 5.78
C ARG A 8 -6.33 -3.16 5.65
N ASP A 9 -7.24 -3.06 6.62
CA ASP A 9 -8.32 -2.07 6.58
C ASP A 9 -7.76 -0.64 6.63
N ILE A 10 -6.69 -0.43 7.42
CA ILE A 10 -6.00 0.86 7.47
C ILE A 10 -5.29 1.16 6.13
N ALA A 11 -4.62 0.17 5.53
CA ALA A 11 -4.00 0.35 4.21
C ALA A 11 -5.03 0.73 3.15
N ASP A 12 -6.21 0.10 3.17
CA ASP A 12 -7.29 0.35 2.22
C ASP A 12 -7.83 1.77 2.36
N TYR A 13 -8.04 2.21 3.59
CA TYR A 13 -8.45 3.57 3.89
C TYR A 13 -7.41 4.60 3.40
N LEU A 14 -6.12 4.39 3.68
CA LEU A 14 -5.05 5.29 3.23
C LEU A 14 -4.94 5.35 1.70
N ILE A 15 -5.11 4.21 1.02
CA ILE A 15 -5.11 4.15 -0.45
C ILE A 15 -6.32 4.88 -1.01
N GLN A 16 -7.49 4.72 -0.40
CA GLN A 16 -8.70 5.42 -0.81
C GLN A 16 -8.56 6.95 -0.63
N GLU A 17 -7.93 7.39 0.45
CA GLU A 17 -7.78 8.81 0.77
C GLU A 17 -6.69 9.50 -0.06
N HIS A 18 -5.54 8.85 -0.24
CA HIS A 18 -4.32 9.49 -0.79
C HIS A 18 -3.82 8.87 -2.10
N GLY A 19 -4.44 7.80 -2.58
CA GLY A 19 -3.91 6.96 -3.66
C GLY A 19 -2.72 6.10 -3.21
N LEU A 20 -2.27 5.19 -4.08
CA LEU A 20 -1.24 4.19 -3.75
C LEU A 20 0.09 4.81 -3.25
N ASN A 21 0.55 5.88 -3.88
CA ASN A 21 1.81 6.53 -3.52
C ASN A 21 1.67 7.36 -2.22
N GLY A 22 0.59 8.14 -2.11
CA GLY A 22 0.34 8.93 -0.90
C GLY A 22 0.09 8.06 0.34
N ALA A 23 -0.55 6.90 0.17
CA ALA A 23 -0.72 5.93 1.24
C ALA A 23 0.62 5.39 1.74
N LEU A 24 1.57 5.11 0.83
CA LEU A 24 2.90 4.62 1.19
C LEU A 24 3.66 5.68 2.00
N ASP A 25 3.60 6.94 1.57
CA ASP A 25 4.24 8.05 2.29
C ASP A 25 3.65 8.20 3.70
N ALA A 26 2.32 8.18 3.83
CA ALA A 26 1.64 8.22 5.12
C ALA A 26 2.05 7.06 6.05
N ALA A 27 2.19 5.84 5.51
CA ALA A 27 2.63 4.68 6.28
C ALA A 27 4.10 4.79 6.73
N ILE A 28 4.97 5.42 5.92
CA ILE A 28 6.35 5.71 6.30
C ILE A 28 6.41 6.74 7.43
N GLU A 29 5.64 7.82 7.33
CA GLU A 29 5.55 8.84 8.37
C GLU A 29 5.02 8.26 9.68
N GLY A 30 3.95 7.47 9.63
CA GLY A 30 3.40 6.76 10.80
C GLY A 30 4.42 5.85 11.48
N ALA A 31 5.19 5.09 10.70
CA ALA A 31 6.27 4.26 11.22
C ALA A 31 7.38 5.09 11.90
N MET A 32 7.73 6.24 11.34
CA MET A 32 8.73 7.15 11.92
C MET A 32 8.24 7.74 13.24
N VAL A 33 6.97 8.15 13.32
CA VAL A 33 6.34 8.66 14.55
C VAL A 33 6.34 7.59 15.63
N ALA A 34 5.90 6.36 15.31
CA ALA A 34 5.88 5.24 16.25
C ALA A 34 7.29 4.87 16.75
N GLN A 35 8.28 4.86 15.85
CA GLN A 35 9.68 4.65 16.22
C GLN A 35 10.18 5.72 17.20
N ASN A 36 9.90 7.00 16.93
CA ASN A 36 10.32 8.09 17.81
C ASN A 36 9.63 8.04 19.18
N ALA A 37 8.35 7.63 19.21
CA ALA A 37 7.60 7.40 20.43
C ALA A 37 8.03 6.14 21.20
N ARG A 38 8.90 5.30 20.62
CA ARG A 38 9.26 3.95 21.11
C ARG A 38 8.04 3.04 21.29
N ASP A 39 7.00 3.27 20.48
CA ASP A 39 5.82 2.41 20.43
C ASP A 39 6.09 1.25 19.47
N ASN A 40 6.56 0.14 20.04
CA ASN A 40 6.90 -1.04 19.26
C ASN A 40 5.67 -1.72 18.64
N TYR A 41 4.48 -1.57 19.24
CA TYR A 41 3.25 -2.13 18.71
C TYR A 41 2.83 -1.34 17.46
N ALA A 42 2.67 -0.02 17.59
CA ALA A 42 2.33 0.84 16.48
C ALA A 42 3.38 0.73 15.35
N LEU A 43 4.67 0.63 15.69
CA LEU A 43 5.73 0.43 14.69
C LEU A 43 5.55 -0.87 13.90
N SER A 44 5.09 -1.94 14.55
CA SER A 44 4.83 -3.22 13.89
C SER A 44 3.62 -3.13 12.97
N VAL A 45 2.53 -2.52 13.44
CA VAL A 45 1.32 -2.24 12.64
C VAL A 45 1.65 -1.42 11.39
N TRP A 46 2.41 -0.32 11.52
CA TRP A 46 2.80 0.50 10.37
C TRP A 46 3.69 -0.24 9.35
N ARG A 47 4.50 -1.20 9.80
CA ARG A 47 5.29 -2.05 8.88
C ARG A 47 4.41 -3.00 8.09
N GLU A 48 3.36 -3.53 8.71
CA GLU A 48 2.38 -4.38 8.04
C GLU A 48 1.54 -3.58 7.04
N ILE A 49 1.05 -2.39 7.42
CA ILE A 49 0.35 -1.46 6.52
C ILE A 49 1.21 -1.18 5.28
N LYS A 50 2.49 -0.84 5.49
CA LYS A 50 3.45 -0.58 4.40
C LYS A 50 3.61 -1.79 3.47
N ALA A 51 3.63 -3.00 4.02
CA ALA A 51 3.74 -4.22 3.21
C ALA A 51 2.51 -4.43 2.32
N VAL A 52 1.30 -4.24 2.88
CA VAL A 52 0.04 -4.33 2.13
C VAL A 52 -0.03 -3.30 1.01
N ILE A 53 0.37 -2.05 1.28
CA ILE A 53 0.36 -1.00 0.25
C ILE A 53 1.32 -1.35 -0.90
N ARG A 54 2.51 -1.89 -0.59
CA ARG A 54 3.46 -2.33 -1.62
C ARG A 54 2.95 -3.50 -2.44
N GLU A 55 2.28 -4.46 -1.81
CA GLU A 55 1.62 -5.56 -2.52
C GLU A 55 0.59 -5.01 -3.52
N ARG A 56 -0.22 -4.02 -3.11
CA ARG A 56 -1.20 -3.37 -3.99
C ARG A 56 -0.57 -2.57 -5.11
N GLN A 57 0.53 -1.87 -4.86
CA GLN A 57 1.30 -1.18 -5.91
C GLN A 57 1.81 -2.17 -6.96
N ALA A 58 2.38 -3.30 -6.52
CA ALA A 58 2.86 -4.34 -7.43
C ALA A 58 1.72 -4.97 -8.25
N ALA A 59 0.58 -5.24 -7.62
CA ALA A 59 -0.61 -5.76 -8.30
C ALA A 59 -1.16 -4.76 -9.32
N HIS A 60 -1.17 -3.46 -9.00
CA HIS A 60 -1.60 -2.41 -9.92
C HIS A 60 -0.66 -2.28 -11.13
N ALA A 61 0.65 -2.28 -10.90
CA ALA A 61 1.65 -2.24 -11.97
C ALA A 61 1.51 -3.43 -12.92
N ALA A 62 1.34 -4.64 -12.38
CA ALA A 62 1.12 -5.85 -13.18
C ALA A 62 -0.19 -5.78 -14.01
N ALA A 63 -1.25 -5.18 -13.47
CA ALA A 63 -2.52 -4.99 -14.19
C ALA A 63 -2.40 -3.95 -15.33
N GLU A 64 -1.62 -2.88 -15.13
CA GLU A 64 -1.35 -1.89 -16.19
C GLU A 64 -0.49 -2.46 -17.32
N GLU A 65 0.46 -3.35 -17.02
CA GLU A 65 1.30 -4.02 -18.02
C GLU A 65 0.53 -5.03 -18.89
N ASP A 66 -0.49 -5.70 -18.33
CA ASP A 66 -1.38 -6.63 -19.05
C ASP A 66 -2.36 -5.88 -19.98
N ALA A 67 -2.88 -4.73 -19.53
CA ALA A 67 -3.77 -3.89 -20.34
C ALA A 67 -3.04 -3.16 -21.50
N GLY A 68 -1.72 -3.06 -21.43
CA GLY A 68 -0.88 -2.27 -22.34
C GLY A 68 -0.27 -3.01 -23.53
N GLN A 69 -0.56 -4.31 -23.74
CA GLN A 69 -0.06 -5.05 -24.90
C GLN A 69 -1.05 -4.95 -26.08
N PRO A 70 -0.86 -4.05 -27.07
CA PRO A 70 -1.47 -4.25 -28.36
C PRO A 70 -0.89 -5.54 -28.92
N ALA A 71 -1.77 -6.51 -29.20
CA ALA A 71 -1.45 -7.65 -30.03
C ALA A 71 -0.82 -7.12 -31.32
N TYR A 72 0.51 -7.18 -31.41
CA TYR A 72 1.22 -6.93 -32.65
C TYR A 72 0.72 -7.98 -33.62
N SER A 73 -0.25 -7.56 -34.43
CA SER A 73 -0.87 -8.37 -35.45
C SER A 73 0.19 -8.60 -36.51
N ASP A 74 0.65 -9.83 -36.55
CA ASP A 74 1.19 -10.54 -37.70
C ASP A 74 0.80 -9.84 -39.00
N HIS A 75 1.73 -9.12 -39.61
CA HIS A 75 1.65 -8.72 -41.01
C HIS A 75 2.84 -9.36 -41.71
N ARG A 76 2.52 -10.56 -42.20
CA ARG A 76 3.21 -11.33 -43.23
C ARG A 76 3.58 -10.50 -44.45
#